data_AF-A0A0F9CZ66-F1
#
_entry.id   AF-A0A0F9CZ66-F1
#
_cell.length_a   1.000
_cell.length_b   1.000
_cell.length_c   1.000
_cell.angle_alpha   90.00
_cell.angle_beta   90.00
_cell.angle_gamma   90.00
#
_symmetry.space_group_name_H-M   'P 1'
#
loop_
_entity.id
_entity.type
_entity.pdbx_description
1 polymer ?
#
loop_
_entity_poly.entity_id
_entity_poly.type
_entity_poly.pdbx_seq_one_letter_code
_entity_poly.pdbx_strand_id
1 'polypeptide(L)'
;MKIDDFIRLEVQHQGFDLDTDEGKLRVEWMQEAWAWAKERPLPITFYDVVELGRRVERDKNSKGVRFYNGAEVQVGGRRCPDAKDTLCLVAFWTAHVAPNSPPLEAYRIFQLIHPFADGNGRVGKILLSWLNGTLDDPEMTPDLFGGGIP
;
A
#
# COMPACT_ATOMS: atom_id res chain seq x y z
N MET A 1 15.28 9.90 -4.79
CA MET A 1 14.39 10.29 -5.93
C MET A 1 13.43 11.36 -5.45
N LYS A 2 12.92 12.29 -6.28
CA LYS A 2 11.88 13.22 -5.77
C LYS A 2 10.59 12.44 -5.48
N ILE A 3 9.91 12.77 -4.38
CA ILE A 3 8.65 12.12 -3.98
C ILE A 3 7.61 12.15 -5.11
N ASP A 4 7.49 13.28 -5.81
CA ASP A 4 6.53 13.40 -6.91
C ASP A 4 6.84 12.44 -8.07
N ASP A 5 8.11 12.35 -8.48
CA ASP A 5 8.56 11.43 -9.53
C ASP A 5 8.27 9.98 -9.13
N PHE A 6 8.56 9.62 -7.87
CA PHE A 6 8.27 8.29 -7.33
C PHE A 6 6.78 7.95 -7.38
N ILE A 7 5.92 8.86 -6.89
CA ILE A 7 4.47 8.65 -6.85
C ILE A 7 3.91 8.49 -8.27
N ARG A 8 4.29 9.37 -9.19
CA ARG A 8 3.84 9.32 -10.59
C ARG A 8 4.23 8.00 -11.25
N LEU A 9 5.47 7.57 -11.04
CA LEU A 9 5.98 6.31 -11.57
C LEU A 9 5.20 5.11 -11.01
N GLU A 10 4.95 5.06 -9.70
CA GLU A 10 4.19 3.97 -9.07
C GLU A 10 2.72 3.92 -9.50
N VAL A 11 2.08 5.07 -9.72
CA VAL A 11 0.74 5.13 -10.31
C VAL A 11 0.75 4.61 -11.74
N GLN A 12 1.74 5.02 -12.55
CA GLN A 12 1.88 4.54 -13.93
C GLN A 12 2.16 3.03 -14.01
N HIS A 13 3.02 2.49 -13.14
CA HIS A 13 3.32 1.06 -13.06
C HIS A 13 2.09 0.20 -12.73
N GLN A 14 1.05 0.78 -12.14
CA GLN A 14 -0.21 0.10 -11.88
C GLN A 14 -1.22 0.22 -13.03
N GLY A 15 -0.78 0.74 -14.17
CA GLY A 15 -1.55 0.80 -15.41
C GLY A 15 -2.42 2.04 -15.56
N PHE A 16 -2.27 3.04 -14.69
CA PHE A 16 -3.01 4.31 -14.82
C PHE A 16 -2.29 5.24 -15.79
N ASP A 17 -3.05 5.76 -16.76
CA ASP A 17 -2.58 6.80 -17.67
C ASP A 17 -2.61 8.16 -16.97
N LEU A 18 -1.44 8.75 -16.76
CA LEU A 18 -1.26 10.03 -16.05
C LEU A 18 -1.83 11.24 -16.80
N ASP A 19 -2.16 11.10 -18.09
CA ASP A 19 -2.78 12.18 -18.86
C ASP A 19 -4.31 12.23 -18.68
N THR A 20 -4.89 11.16 -18.14
CA THR A 20 -6.33 11.07 -17.81
C THR A 20 -6.67 11.68 -16.45
N ASP A 21 -7.94 12.06 -16.25
CA ASP A 21 -8.42 12.55 -14.96
C ASP A 21 -8.28 11.47 -13.87
N GLU A 22 -8.49 10.20 -14.21
CA GLU A 22 -8.32 9.09 -13.28
C GLU A 22 -6.87 8.96 -12.81
N GLY A 23 -5.89 8.96 -13.72
CA GLY A 23 -4.48 8.87 -13.34
C GLY A 23 -4.02 10.06 -12.50
N LYS A 24 -4.43 11.28 -12.86
CA LYS A 24 -4.16 12.49 -12.07
C LYS A 24 -4.75 12.40 -10.66
N LEU A 25 -5.98 11.91 -10.54
CA LEU A 25 -6.65 11.73 -9.25
C LEU A 25 -5.93 10.69 -8.37
N ARG A 26 -5.45 9.58 -8.95
CA ARG A 26 -4.67 8.58 -8.21
C ARG A 26 -3.31 9.10 -7.73
N VAL A 27 -2.67 9.99 -8.50
CA VAL A 27 -1.45 10.70 -8.07
C VAL A 27 -1.76 11.59 -6.86
N GLU A 28 -2.80 12.44 -6.93
CA GLU A 28 -3.21 13.31 -5.84
C GLU A 28 -3.52 12.52 -4.55
N TRP A 29 -4.27 11.43 -4.68
CA TRP A 29 -4.59 10.54 -3.57
C TRP A 29 -3.36 9.94 -2.90
N MET A 30 -2.38 9.50 -3.70
CA MET A 30 -1.14 8.96 -3.17
C MET A 30 -0.26 10.05 -2.53
N GLN A 31 -0.23 11.28 -3.10
CA GLN A 31 0.46 12.43 -2.50
C GLN A 31 -0.11 12.77 -1.12
N GLU A 32 -1.44 12.82 -0.98
CA GLU A 32 -2.08 13.07 0.31
C GLU A 32 -1.83 11.95 1.32
N ALA A 33 -1.87 10.69 0.88
CA ALA A 33 -1.53 9.55 1.73
C ALA A 33 -0.08 9.61 2.21
N TRP A 34 0.84 10.01 1.32
CA TRP A 34 2.26 10.16 1.63
C TRP A 34 2.52 11.28 2.64
N ALA A 35 1.94 12.46 2.41
CA ALA A 35 2.05 13.60 3.34
C ALA A 35 1.51 13.23 4.73
N TRP A 36 0.37 12.55 4.78
CA TRP A 36 -0.23 12.05 6.01
C TRP A 36 0.66 11.05 6.76
N ALA A 37 1.43 10.21 6.05
CA ALA A 37 2.36 9.26 6.67
C ALA A 37 3.58 9.98 7.29
N LYS A 38 4.09 11.03 6.64
CA LYS A 38 5.24 11.81 7.11
C LYS A 38 5.01 12.48 8.47
N GLU A 39 3.76 12.80 8.79
CA GLU A 39 3.39 13.46 10.04
C GLU A 39 3.28 12.48 11.23
N ARG A 40 3.53 11.19 11.02
CA ARG A 40 3.29 10.16 12.05
C ARG A 40 4.56 9.46 12.51
N PRO A 41 4.69 9.22 13.82
CA PRO A 41 5.78 8.42 14.36
C PRO A 41 5.55 6.93 14.12
N LEU A 42 6.63 6.16 14.21
CA LEU A 42 6.55 4.71 14.44
C LEU A 42 6.21 4.42 15.92
N PRO A 43 5.63 3.24 16.24
CA PRO A 43 5.27 2.14 15.34
C PRO A 43 3.99 2.39 14.52
N ILE A 44 3.91 1.79 13.33
CA ILE A 44 2.71 1.81 12.48
C ILE A 44 1.60 1.01 13.17
N THR A 45 0.44 1.63 13.36
CA THR A 45 -0.73 1.01 13.98
C THR A 45 -1.68 0.42 12.94
N PHE A 46 -2.62 -0.41 13.40
CA PHE A 46 -3.73 -0.90 12.57
C PHE A 46 -4.51 0.25 11.93
N TYR A 47 -4.78 1.31 12.70
CA TYR A 47 -5.47 2.49 12.20
C TYR A 47 -4.70 3.12 11.04
N ASP A 48 -3.38 3.20 11.14
CA ASP A 48 -2.57 3.83 10.10
C ASP A 48 -2.62 3.07 8.77
N VAL A 49 -2.59 1.74 8.82
CA VAL A 49 -2.73 0.91 7.63
C VAL A 49 -4.09 1.13 6.97
N VAL A 50 -5.18 1.12 7.75
CA VAL A 50 -6.55 1.32 7.24
C VAL A 50 -6.71 2.71 6.64
N GLU A 51 -6.20 3.74 7.30
CA GLU A 51 -6.30 5.12 6.84
C GLU A 51 -5.48 5.36 5.57
N LEU A 52 -4.29 4.76 5.44
CA LEU A 52 -3.54 4.76 4.18
C LEU A 52 -4.35 4.11 3.04
N GLY A 53 -4.96 2.96 3.29
CA GLY A 53 -5.81 2.29 2.29
C GLY A 53 -6.97 3.15 1.81
N ARG A 54 -7.62 3.88 2.72
CA ARG A 54 -8.68 4.84 2.40
C ARG A 54 -8.15 6.02 1.58
N ARG A 55 -6.98 6.54 1.91
CA ARG A 55 -6.42 7.71 1.21
C ARG A 55 -5.95 7.38 -0.19
N VAL A 56 -5.27 6.25 -0.36
CA VAL A 56 -4.71 5.80 -1.64
C VAL A 56 -5.82 5.40 -2.63
N GLU A 57 -6.98 4.95 -2.13
CA GLU A 57 -8.10 4.42 -2.93
C GLU A 57 -9.46 4.75 -2.30
N ARG A 58 -9.86 6.01 -2.32
CA ARG A 58 -11.01 6.52 -1.56
C ARG A 58 -12.32 5.81 -1.87
N ASP A 59 -12.60 5.63 -3.15
CA ASP A 59 -13.87 5.07 -3.61
C ASP A 59 -13.96 3.58 -3.26
N LYS A 60 -12.89 2.83 -3.53
CA LYS A 60 -12.86 1.37 -3.37
C LYS A 60 -12.66 0.93 -1.92
N ASN A 61 -11.96 1.74 -1.13
CA ASN A 61 -11.60 1.41 0.26
C ASN A 61 -12.31 2.30 1.29
N SER A 62 -13.40 2.99 0.93
CA SER A 62 -14.19 3.82 1.86
C SER A 62 -14.54 3.10 3.17
N LYS A 63 -14.86 1.80 3.10
CA LYS A 63 -15.15 0.94 4.25
C LYS A 63 -13.91 0.39 4.98
N GLY A 64 -12.70 0.64 4.49
CA GLY A 64 -11.43 0.14 5.04
C GLY A 64 -10.96 -1.13 4.34
N VAL A 65 -10.46 -2.10 5.10
CA VAL A 65 -10.03 -3.41 4.57
C VAL A 65 -11.21 -4.19 3.96
N ARG A 66 -10.90 -5.10 3.03
CA ARG A 66 -11.91 -5.87 2.26
C ARG A 66 -12.79 -6.80 3.10
N PHE A 67 -12.49 -6.98 4.38
CA PHE A 67 -13.42 -7.56 5.36
C PHE A 67 -14.84 -6.96 5.24
N TYR A 68 -14.96 -5.64 5.10
CA TYR A 68 -16.25 -4.94 5.14
C TYR A 68 -17.02 -4.93 3.81
N ASN A 69 -16.40 -5.35 2.71
CA ASN A 69 -17.05 -5.42 1.40
C ASN A 69 -17.06 -6.82 0.79
N GLY A 70 -16.41 -7.80 1.44
CA GLY A 70 -16.36 -9.19 0.97
C GLY A 70 -15.59 -9.35 -0.34
N ALA A 71 -14.72 -8.41 -0.71
CA ALA A 71 -14.03 -8.45 -1.99
C ALA A 71 -12.99 -9.59 -2.03
N GLU A 72 -13.20 -10.53 -2.94
CA GLU A 72 -12.21 -11.52 -3.32
C GLU A 72 -11.20 -10.89 -4.28
N VAL A 73 -9.91 -11.06 -4.00
CA VAL A 73 -8.83 -10.47 -4.79
C VAL A 73 -7.85 -11.54 -5.25
N GLN A 74 -7.46 -11.47 -6.51
CA GLN A 74 -6.47 -12.35 -7.14
C GLN A 74 -5.35 -11.49 -7.74
N VAL A 75 -4.10 -11.92 -7.58
CA VAL A 75 -2.92 -11.22 -8.09
C VAL A 75 -2.03 -12.23 -8.80
N GLY A 76 -1.72 -12.01 -10.08
CA GLY A 76 -0.85 -12.90 -10.85
C GLY A 76 -1.31 -14.37 -10.85
N GLY A 77 -2.63 -14.61 -10.89
CA GLY A 77 -3.21 -15.96 -10.81
C GLY A 77 -3.29 -16.54 -9.39
N ARG A 78 -2.65 -15.93 -8.37
CA ARG A 78 -2.74 -16.34 -6.97
C ARG A 78 -3.95 -15.71 -6.28
N ARG A 79 -4.81 -16.53 -5.66
CA ARG A 79 -5.86 -16.05 -4.77
C ARG A 79 -5.25 -15.49 -3.48
N CYS A 80 -5.63 -14.28 -3.10
CA CYS A 80 -5.23 -13.69 -1.82
C CYS A 80 -6.01 -14.36 -0.65
N PRO A 81 -5.63 -14.14 0.61
CA PRO A 81 -6.41 -14.63 1.75
C PRO A 81 -7.89 -14.25 1.66
N ASP A 82 -8.76 -15.01 2.32
CA ASP A 82 -10.19 -14.71 2.38
C ASP A 82 -10.40 -13.30 2.98
N ALA A 83 -11.37 -12.56 2.43
CA ALA A 83 -11.69 -11.22 2.90
C ALA A 83 -11.95 -11.18 4.43
N LYS A 84 -12.57 -12.24 4.98
CA LYS A 84 -12.89 -12.35 6.42
C LYS A 84 -11.65 -12.40 7.32
N ASP A 85 -10.51 -12.82 6.77
CA ASP A 85 -9.26 -12.97 7.54
C ASP A 85 -8.43 -11.69 7.54
N THR A 86 -8.72 -10.75 6.63
CA THR A 86 -7.87 -9.56 6.41
C THR A 86 -7.74 -8.66 7.63
N LEU A 87 -8.80 -8.53 8.44
CA LEU A 87 -8.75 -7.72 9.66
C LEU A 87 -7.75 -8.31 10.66
N CYS A 88 -7.85 -9.61 10.95
CA CYS A 88 -6.93 -10.30 11.85
C CYS A 88 -5.50 -10.31 11.32
N LEU A 89 -5.32 -10.49 10.01
CA LEU A 89 -3.99 -10.51 9.38
C LEU A 89 -3.31 -9.13 9.43
N VAL A 90 -4.04 -8.03 9.20
CA VAL A 90 -3.47 -6.68 9.33
C VAL A 90 -3.16 -6.36 10.79
N ALA A 91 -4.04 -6.73 11.73
CA ALA A 91 -3.78 -6.56 13.16
C ALA A 91 -2.50 -7.30 13.58
N PHE A 92 -2.37 -8.57 13.18
CA PHE A 92 -1.16 -9.37 13.41
C PHE A 92 0.08 -8.73 12.77
N TRP A 93 -0.05 -8.25 11.53
CA TRP A 93 1.05 -7.60 10.83
C TRP A 93 1.56 -6.38 11.59
N THR A 94 0.67 -5.50 12.04
CA THR A 94 1.04 -4.29 12.80
C THR A 94 1.61 -4.60 14.20
N ALA A 95 1.08 -5.61 14.89
CA ALA A 95 1.51 -5.96 16.24
C ALA A 95 2.81 -6.78 16.28
N HIS A 96 3.08 -7.59 15.24
CA HIS A 96 4.14 -8.59 15.28
C HIS A 96 5.10 -8.54 14.10
N VAL A 97 4.64 -8.29 12.88
CA VAL A 97 5.50 -8.37 11.70
C VAL A 97 6.28 -7.07 11.52
N ALA A 98 5.57 -5.95 11.36
CA ALA A 98 6.16 -4.64 11.12
C ALA A 98 7.22 -4.22 12.16
N PRO A 99 7.01 -4.42 13.48
CA PRO A 99 8.03 -4.03 14.47
C PRO A 99 9.20 -5.03 14.62
N ASN A 100 9.06 -6.29 14.18
CA ASN A 100 10.04 -7.34 14.49
C ASN A 100 10.70 -7.98 13.24
N SER A 101 10.45 -7.43 12.05
CA SER A 101 10.99 -7.96 10.79
C SER A 101 11.74 -6.87 10.02
N PRO A 102 12.71 -7.23 9.16
CA PRO A 102 13.27 -6.29 8.20
C PRO A 102 12.15 -5.64 7.37
N PRO A 103 12.23 -4.32 7.07
CA PRO A 103 11.18 -3.60 6.35
C PRO A 103 10.73 -4.28 5.05
N LEU A 104 11.68 -4.83 4.28
CA LEU A 104 11.37 -5.54 3.03
C LEU A 104 10.56 -6.83 3.27
N GLU A 105 10.82 -7.58 4.34
CA GLU A 105 10.02 -8.76 4.68
C GLU A 105 8.64 -8.38 5.20
N ALA A 106 8.54 -7.30 6.01
CA ALA A 106 7.25 -6.77 6.41
C ALA A 106 6.41 -6.34 5.19
N TYR A 107 7.02 -5.64 4.24
CA TYR A 107 6.41 -5.29 2.95
C TYR A 107 5.97 -6.54 2.18
N ARG A 108 6.83 -7.56 2.05
CA ARG A 108 6.51 -8.82 1.36
C ARG A 108 5.27 -9.49 1.96
N ILE A 109 5.23 -9.61 3.29
CA ILE A 109 4.10 -10.21 4.02
C ILE A 109 2.83 -9.37 3.82
N PHE A 110 2.93 -8.03 3.86
CA PHE A 110 1.80 -7.15 3.58
C PHE A 110 1.22 -7.36 2.18
N GLN A 111 2.09 -7.48 1.16
CA GLN A 111 1.67 -7.77 -0.23
C GLN A 111 0.96 -9.14 -0.36
N LEU A 112 1.32 -10.13 0.47
CA LEU A 112 0.67 -11.43 0.53
C LEU A 112 -0.74 -11.37 1.17
N ILE A 113 -0.91 -10.54 2.21
CA ILE A 113 -2.21 -10.29 2.86
C ILE A 113 -3.18 -9.60 1.89
N HIS A 114 -2.68 -8.58 1.20
CA HIS A 114 -3.42 -7.81 0.19
C HIS A 114 -4.78 -7.31 0.73
N PRO A 115 -4.80 -6.49 1.81
CA PRO A 115 -5.99 -6.30 2.63
C PRO A 115 -7.06 -5.38 2.03
N PHE A 116 -6.79 -4.70 0.91
CA PHE A 116 -7.70 -3.74 0.30
C PHE A 116 -8.30 -4.26 -1.00
N ALA A 117 -9.42 -3.67 -1.43
CA ALA A 117 -10.03 -4.00 -2.72
C ALA A 117 -9.15 -3.57 -3.90
N ASP A 118 -8.40 -2.48 -3.73
CA ASP A 118 -7.40 -1.98 -4.67
C ASP A 118 -6.35 -1.13 -3.93
N GLY A 119 -5.27 -0.75 -4.61
CA GLY A 119 -4.24 0.16 -4.09
C GLY A 119 -3.23 -0.49 -3.17
N ASN A 120 -3.28 -1.82 -2.98
CA ASN A 120 -2.38 -2.56 -2.09
C ASN A 120 -0.89 -2.36 -2.42
N GLY A 121 -0.54 -2.27 -3.70
CA GLY A 121 0.83 -1.95 -4.13
C GLY A 121 1.28 -0.59 -3.61
N ARG A 122 0.49 0.45 -3.88
CA ARG A 122 0.77 1.85 -3.47
C ARG A 122 0.83 2.00 -1.95
N VAL A 123 -0.12 1.42 -1.21
CA VAL A 123 -0.08 1.42 0.26
C VAL A 123 1.20 0.73 0.76
N GLY A 124 1.55 -0.42 0.17
CA GLY A 124 2.77 -1.14 0.53
C GLY A 124 4.04 -0.31 0.31
N LYS A 125 4.14 0.47 -0.78
CA LYS A 125 5.28 1.37 -1.02
C LYS A 125 5.42 2.45 0.05
N ILE A 126 4.30 3.04 0.46
CA ILE A 126 4.28 4.03 1.54
C ILE A 126 4.73 3.37 2.85
N LEU A 127 4.18 2.20 3.19
CA LEU A 127 4.55 1.45 4.40
C LEU A 127 6.05 1.07 4.41
N LEU A 128 6.60 0.61 3.28
CA LEU A 128 8.02 0.27 3.16
C LEU A 128 8.90 1.51 3.35
N SER A 129 8.56 2.61 2.69
CA SER A 129 9.29 3.88 2.82
C SER A 129 9.23 4.41 4.25
N TRP A 130 8.08 4.26 4.92
CA TRP A 130 7.90 4.65 6.32
C TRP A 130 8.74 3.79 7.26
N LEU A 131 8.75 2.46 7.08
CA LEU A 131 9.57 1.55 7.88
C LEU A 131 11.07 1.73 7.65
N ASN A 132 11.49 2.13 6.44
CA ASN A 132 12.89 2.44 6.12
C ASN A 132 13.34 3.84 6.57
N GLY A 133 12.40 4.71 6.97
CA GLY A 133 12.72 6.12 7.24
C GLY A 133 13.06 6.91 5.97
N THR A 134 12.59 6.47 4.81
CA THR A 134 12.87 7.07 3.49
C THR A 134 11.68 7.81 2.89
N LEU A 135 10.70 8.22 3.70
CA LEU A 135 9.56 9.02 3.21
C LEU A 135 9.98 10.39 2.64
N ASP A 136 11.13 10.92 3.04
CA ASP A 136 11.70 12.17 2.50
C ASP A 136 12.51 11.97 1.21
N ASP A 137 13.08 10.78 1.02
CA ASP A 137 13.87 10.40 -0.15
C ASP A 137 13.58 8.95 -0.54
N PRO A 138 12.42 8.68 -1.20
CA PRO A 138 11.99 7.32 -1.46
C PRO A 138 12.92 6.58 -2.41
N GLU A 139 13.02 5.28 -2.16
CA GLU A 139 13.79 4.34 -2.96
C GLU A 139 12.87 3.40 -3.74
N MET A 140 13.26 3.08 -4.97
CA MET A 140 12.54 2.09 -5.75
C MET A 140 12.62 0.73 -5.07
N THR A 141 11.48 0.11 -4.92
CA THR A 141 11.41 -1.22 -4.29
C THR A 141 11.82 -2.29 -5.28
N PRO A 142 12.51 -3.36 -4.82
CA PRO A 142 12.80 -4.49 -5.68
C PRO A 142 11.52 -5.18 -6.16
N ASP A 143 11.55 -5.74 -7.37
CA ASP A 143 10.47 -6.59 -7.86
C ASP A 143 10.49 -7.94 -7.13
N LEU A 144 9.63 -8.07 -6.12
CA LEU A 144 9.54 -9.28 -5.29
C LEU A 144 8.66 -10.38 -5.92
N PHE A 145 7.85 -10.05 -6.93
CA PHE A 145 6.81 -10.96 -7.43
C PHE A 145 6.84 -11.15 -8.96
N GLY A 146 7.84 -10.61 -9.66
CA GLY A 146 8.12 -10.89 -11.08
C GLY A 146 7.09 -10.30 -12.03
N GLY A 147 6.36 -9.26 -11.62
CA GLY A 147 5.08 -8.85 -12.22
C GLY A 147 5.04 -7.44 -12.82
N GLY A 148 6.13 -6.66 -12.78
CA GLY A 148 6.17 -5.30 -13.33
C GLY A 148 7.54 -4.98 -13.90
N ILE A 149 7.56 -4.51 -15.15
CA ILE A 149 8.76 -4.24 -15.98
C ILE A 149 9.78 -3.40 -15.19
N PRO A 150 11.10 -3.71 -15.28
CA PRO A 150 12.18 -3.00 -14.60
C PRO A 150 12.20 -1.49 -14.87
#